data_AF-A0A7S3EZS7-F1
#
_entry.id   AF-A0A7S3EZS7-F1
#
_cell.length_a   1.000
_cell.length_b   1.000
_cell.length_c   1.000
_cell.angle_alpha   90.00
_cell.angle_beta   90.00
_cell.angle_gamma   90.00
#
_symmetry.space_group_name_H-M   'P 1'
#
loop_
_entity.id
_entity.type
_entity.pdbx_description
1 polymer ?
#
loop_
_entity_poly.entity_id
_entity_poly.type
_entity_poly.pdbx_seq_one_letter_code
_entity_poly.pdbx_strand_id
1 'polypeptide(L)'
;DRLTNAAPASRMLVSTSSEHHVAPVSPPPAASPVTASGAADHGPADRGQSLQARVDNALGPAPTVDLDALIADLAVAGEVEALVRVWAAECVTDGTWRLVEALHARGKRGLPPGTIQLPPDRTRRLGPERRLHKICKGRLTHARSDAAHVHLRQALAWLEAQSANGRQTFLSGAKGQARRALAVELQQEMGVDRETARGLVTKLKQMRKV
;
A
#
# COMPACT_ATOMS: atom_id res chain seq x y z
N ASP A 1 -22.74 -22.36 75.43
CA ASP A 1 -22.71 -20.95 74.97
C ASP A 1 -22.53 -20.90 73.47
N ARG A 2 -23.61 -20.72 72.68
CA ARG A 2 -24.31 -19.47 72.33
C ARG A 2 -23.56 -18.63 71.27
N LEU A 3 -24.34 -18.24 70.24
CA LEU A 3 -24.17 -17.19 69.20
C LEU A 3 -23.61 -17.71 67.86
N THR A 4 -24.38 -17.93 66.77
CA THR A 4 -25.27 -17.11 65.91
C THR A 4 -24.60 -16.04 65.04
N ASN A 5 -25.04 -16.01 63.76
CA ASN A 5 -25.03 -14.90 62.79
C ASN A 5 -23.68 -14.59 62.10
N ALA A 6 -23.59 -14.18 60.84
CA ALA A 6 -24.58 -13.59 59.93
C ALA A 6 -24.16 -13.80 58.46
N ALA A 7 -25.15 -13.94 57.56
CA ALA A 7 -25.03 -13.44 56.18
C ALA A 7 -25.21 -11.91 56.18
N PRO A 8 -24.57 -11.16 55.26
CA PRO A 8 -25.34 -10.51 54.18
C PRO A 8 -24.49 -10.30 52.90
N ALA A 9 -24.90 -9.77 51.76
CA ALA A 9 -26.14 -9.16 51.28
C ALA A 9 -26.14 -9.29 49.74
N SER A 10 -27.32 -9.53 49.19
CA SER A 10 -27.64 -9.33 47.78
C SER A 10 -27.31 -7.89 47.37
N ARG A 11 -26.44 -7.74 46.35
CA ARG A 11 -26.19 -6.44 45.73
C ARG A 11 -27.08 -6.33 44.49
N MET A 12 -28.09 -5.48 44.59
CA MET A 12 -28.97 -5.10 43.49
C MET A 12 -28.16 -4.47 42.35
N LEU A 13 -28.37 -4.98 41.14
CA LEU A 13 -27.94 -4.34 39.90
C LEU A 13 -28.97 -3.26 39.55
N VAL A 14 -28.58 -2.00 39.68
CA VAL A 14 -29.34 -0.86 39.16
C VAL A 14 -29.08 -0.79 37.66
N SER A 15 -30.12 -1.07 36.89
CA SER A 15 -30.14 -0.91 35.44
C SER A 15 -30.36 0.57 35.13
N THR A 16 -29.31 1.28 34.73
CA THR A 16 -29.42 2.64 34.18
C THR A 16 -29.51 2.55 32.66
N SER A 17 -30.74 2.61 32.15
CA SER A 17 -31.02 2.86 30.74
C SER A 17 -30.48 4.25 30.39
N SER A 18 -29.33 4.31 29.71
CA SER A 18 -28.90 5.50 28.98
C SER A 18 -29.55 5.47 27.61
N GLU A 19 -30.68 6.17 27.50
CA GLU A 19 -31.23 6.59 26.21
C GLU A 19 -30.29 7.63 25.60
N HIS A 20 -29.33 7.18 24.80
CA HIS A 20 -28.59 8.06 23.91
C HIS A 20 -29.51 8.46 22.76
N HIS A 21 -29.99 9.71 22.85
CA HIS A 21 -30.61 10.44 21.76
C HIS A 21 -29.62 10.49 20.58
N VAL A 22 -29.83 9.62 19.59
CA VAL A 22 -29.08 9.62 18.33
C VAL A 22 -29.61 10.80 17.51
N ALA A 23 -28.78 11.82 17.36
CA ALA A 23 -29.06 12.91 16.43
C ALA A 23 -29.22 12.36 15.00
N PRO A 24 -30.17 12.87 14.21
CA PRO A 24 -30.37 12.42 12.84
C PRO A 24 -29.13 12.71 12.00
N VAL A 25 -28.44 11.64 11.59
CA VAL A 25 -27.32 11.69 10.64
C VAL A 25 -27.89 12.14 9.30
N SER A 26 -27.44 13.31 8.83
CA SER A 26 -27.79 13.81 7.51
C SER A 26 -27.40 12.78 6.44
N PRO A 27 -28.28 12.49 5.46
CA PRO A 27 -27.94 11.57 4.39
C PRO A 27 -26.72 12.10 3.62
N PRO A 28 -25.78 11.22 3.22
CA PRO A 28 -24.65 11.64 2.40
C PRO A 28 -25.16 12.28 1.11
N PRO A 29 -24.52 13.34 0.62
CA PRO A 29 -24.89 13.95 -0.65
C PRO A 29 -24.85 12.88 -1.75
N ALA A 30 -25.90 12.87 -2.58
CA ALA A 30 -26.06 11.95 -3.68
C ALA A 30 -24.75 11.86 -4.49
N ALA A 31 -24.26 10.64 -4.66
CA ALA A 31 -23.10 10.37 -5.50
C ALA A 31 -23.39 10.92 -6.89
N SER A 32 -22.68 11.99 -7.24
CA SER A 32 -22.66 12.49 -8.61
C SER A 32 -22.34 11.31 -9.53
N PRO A 33 -23.07 11.16 -10.65
CA PRO A 33 -22.79 10.10 -11.60
C PRO A 33 -21.31 10.21 -12.01
N VAL A 34 -20.54 9.18 -11.68
CA VAL A 34 -19.23 8.97 -12.26
C VAL A 34 -19.50 8.74 -13.74
N THR A 35 -19.46 9.83 -14.52
CA THR A 35 -19.20 9.74 -15.94
C THR A 35 -17.94 8.91 -16.06
N ALA A 36 -18.12 7.66 -16.51
CA ALA A 36 -17.07 6.87 -17.10
C ALA A 36 -16.48 7.72 -18.23
N SER A 37 -15.46 8.51 -17.88
CA SER A 37 -14.70 9.27 -18.86
C SER A 37 -14.07 8.22 -19.74
N GLY A 38 -14.51 8.23 -21.00
CA GLY A 38 -14.18 7.24 -21.99
C GLY A 38 -12.68 7.00 -22.04
N ALA A 39 -12.36 5.79 -22.50
CA ALA A 39 -11.08 5.52 -23.14
C ALA A 39 -10.84 6.63 -24.18
N ALA A 40 -10.11 7.66 -23.76
CA ALA A 40 -9.64 8.68 -24.67
C ALA A 40 -8.68 7.95 -25.59
N ASP A 41 -9.06 7.89 -26.85
CA ASP A 41 -8.21 7.53 -27.97
C ASP A 41 -7.04 8.54 -27.97
N HIS A 42 -6.00 8.24 -27.18
CA HIS A 42 -4.81 9.06 -27.01
C HIS A 42 -3.98 8.93 -28.28
N GLY A 43 -4.30 9.78 -29.25
CA GLY A 43 -3.83 9.68 -30.61
C GLY A 43 -2.29 9.69 -30.76
N PRO A 44 -1.78 9.17 -31.89
CA PRO A 44 -0.36 9.04 -32.20
C PRO A 44 0.42 10.37 -32.35
N ALA A 45 -0.24 11.52 -32.17
CA ALA A 45 0.32 12.85 -32.45
C ALA A 45 1.50 13.23 -31.54
N ASP A 46 1.57 12.70 -30.33
CA ASP A 46 2.57 13.10 -29.34
C ASP A 46 3.93 12.39 -29.51
N ARG A 47 3.95 11.25 -30.22
CA ARG A 47 5.18 10.45 -30.41
C ARG A 47 6.21 11.07 -31.36
N GLY A 48 5.83 12.10 -32.12
CA GLY A 48 6.74 12.85 -32.99
C GLY A 48 7.56 13.93 -32.26
N GLN A 49 7.20 14.26 -31.01
CA GLN A 49 7.88 15.27 -30.22
C GLN A 49 9.08 14.67 -29.47
N SER A 50 10.11 15.49 -29.24
CA SER A 50 11.25 15.10 -28.41
C SER A 50 10.83 14.76 -26.97
N LEU A 51 11.59 13.89 -26.30
CA LEU A 51 11.35 13.58 -24.88
C LEU A 51 11.40 14.83 -24.00
N GLN A 52 12.28 15.79 -24.32
CA GLN A 52 12.37 17.07 -23.61
C GLN A 52 11.04 17.83 -23.67
N ALA A 53 10.50 18.04 -24.88
CA ALA A 53 9.25 18.77 -25.06
C ALA A 53 8.07 18.12 -24.34
N ARG A 54 8.00 16.78 -24.34
CA ARG A 54 6.96 16.02 -23.64
C ARG A 54 7.10 16.13 -22.13
N VAL A 55 8.32 16.12 -21.58
CA VAL A 55 8.56 16.36 -20.15
C VAL A 55 8.19 17.79 -19.76
N ASP A 56 8.54 18.78 -20.58
CA ASP A 56 8.20 20.18 -20.33
C ASP A 56 6.67 20.39 -20.35
N ASN A 57 5.95 19.74 -21.27
CA ASN A 57 4.48 19.72 -21.28
C ASN A 57 3.92 19.05 -20.02
N ALA A 58 4.45 17.88 -19.62
CA ALA A 58 4.02 17.15 -18.43
C ALA A 58 4.16 17.95 -17.13
N LEU A 59 5.19 18.79 -17.04
CA LEU A 59 5.47 19.64 -15.88
C LEU A 59 4.80 21.02 -15.97
N GLY A 60 4.14 21.32 -17.09
CA GLY A 60 3.39 22.55 -17.32
C GLY A 60 2.07 22.59 -16.54
N PRO A 61 1.38 23.75 -16.55
CA PRO A 61 0.15 23.97 -15.79
C PRO A 61 -1.07 23.18 -16.31
N ALA A 62 -1.04 22.75 -17.56
CA ALA A 62 -2.11 21.99 -18.21
C ALA A 62 -1.49 20.86 -19.05
N PRO A 63 -1.09 19.74 -18.44
CA PRO A 63 -0.46 18.65 -19.16
C PRO A 63 -1.47 18.02 -20.14
N THR A 64 -1.05 17.86 -21.38
CA THR A 64 -1.84 17.20 -22.45
C THR A 64 -1.18 15.94 -22.99
N VAL A 65 0.02 15.61 -22.50
CA VAL A 65 0.79 14.42 -22.83
C VAL A 65 0.19 13.16 -22.20
N ASP A 66 0.26 12.06 -22.93
CA ASP A 66 0.03 10.72 -22.38
C ASP A 66 1.15 10.37 -21.39
N LEU A 67 0.82 10.46 -20.10
CA LEU A 67 1.76 10.21 -19.00
C LEU A 67 2.23 8.76 -18.95
N ASP A 68 1.39 7.77 -19.31
CA ASP A 68 1.81 6.36 -19.30
C ASP A 68 2.89 6.13 -20.36
N ALA A 69 2.62 6.58 -21.58
CA ALA A 69 3.56 6.49 -22.69
C ALA A 69 4.85 7.27 -22.41
N LEU A 70 4.76 8.47 -21.83
CA LEU A 70 5.95 9.25 -21.46
C LEU A 70 6.79 8.53 -20.41
N ILE A 71 6.17 8.00 -19.35
CA ILE A 71 6.89 7.25 -18.31
C ILE A 71 7.57 6.01 -18.90
N ALA A 72 6.89 5.29 -19.81
CA ALA A 72 7.46 4.15 -20.50
C ALA A 72 8.71 4.54 -21.32
N ASP A 73 8.62 5.61 -22.11
CA ASP A 73 9.73 6.07 -22.94
C ASP A 73 10.91 6.56 -22.09
N LEU A 74 10.65 7.30 -21.00
CA LEU A 74 11.69 7.73 -20.06
C LEU A 74 12.34 6.52 -19.35
N ALA A 75 11.56 5.48 -19.05
CA ALA A 75 12.10 4.27 -18.44
C ALA A 75 13.04 3.51 -19.38
N VAL A 76 12.67 3.40 -20.67
CA VAL A 76 13.50 2.80 -21.72
C VAL A 76 14.78 3.59 -21.95
N ALA A 77 14.66 4.93 -22.05
CA ALA A 77 15.79 5.84 -22.23
C ALA A 77 16.71 5.91 -21.00
N GLY A 78 16.23 5.51 -19.82
CA GLY A 78 16.99 5.58 -18.57
C GLY A 78 17.01 6.98 -17.95
N GLU A 79 16.05 7.84 -18.30
CA GLU A 79 15.93 9.22 -17.83
C GLU A 79 15.30 9.28 -16.43
N VAL A 80 16.03 8.76 -15.42
CA VAL A 80 15.49 8.54 -14.07
C VAL A 80 14.99 9.83 -13.42
N GLU A 81 15.73 10.94 -13.55
CA GLU A 81 15.35 12.19 -12.89
C GLU A 81 14.06 12.79 -13.46
N ALA A 82 13.91 12.77 -14.78
CA ALA A 82 12.69 13.21 -15.45
C ALA A 82 11.52 12.27 -15.09
N LEU A 83 11.75 10.95 -15.15
CA LEU A 83 10.76 9.94 -14.80
C LEU A 83 10.19 10.16 -13.40
N VAL A 84 11.06 10.36 -12.38
CA VAL A 84 10.58 10.53 -11.00
C VAL A 84 9.87 11.87 -10.78
N ARG A 85 10.05 12.85 -11.67
CA ARG A 85 9.35 14.14 -11.63
C ARG A 85 7.97 14.08 -12.22
N VAL A 86 7.81 13.41 -13.36
CA VAL A 86 6.51 13.24 -14.03
C VAL A 86 5.72 12.06 -13.47
N TRP A 87 6.27 11.35 -12.49
CA TRP A 87 5.67 10.15 -11.92
C TRP A 87 4.27 10.41 -11.34
N ALA A 88 3.26 9.78 -11.94
CA ALA A 88 1.87 9.78 -11.48
C ALA A 88 1.37 8.33 -11.40
N ALA A 89 1.39 7.73 -10.20
CA ALA A 89 1.16 6.29 -10.02
C ALA A 89 -0.22 5.81 -10.53
N GLU A 90 -1.23 6.67 -10.52
CA GLU A 90 -2.61 6.38 -10.94
C GLU A 90 -2.74 6.26 -12.48
N CYS A 91 -1.74 6.73 -13.22
CA CYS A 91 -1.76 6.76 -14.68
C CYS A 91 -0.88 5.68 -15.31
N VAL A 92 -0.33 4.73 -14.53
CA VAL A 92 0.69 3.78 -15.01
C VAL A 92 0.10 2.39 -15.23
N THR A 93 0.15 1.89 -16.46
CA THR A 93 -0.27 0.54 -16.81
C THR A 93 0.73 -0.52 -16.31
N ASP A 94 0.30 -1.78 -16.25
CA ASP A 94 1.20 -2.89 -15.88
C ASP A 94 2.39 -3.05 -16.84
N GLY A 95 2.23 -2.69 -18.11
CA GLY A 95 3.29 -2.70 -19.10
C GLY A 95 4.39 -1.69 -18.77
N THR A 96 4.01 -0.44 -18.54
CA THR A 96 4.93 0.64 -18.15
C THR A 96 5.64 0.34 -16.85
N TRP A 97 4.92 -0.24 -15.89
CA TRP A 97 5.51 -0.67 -14.64
C TRP A 97 6.65 -1.68 -14.81
N ARG A 98 6.53 -2.65 -15.72
CA ARG A 98 7.61 -3.62 -16.00
C ARG A 98 8.87 -2.93 -16.51
N LEU A 99 8.73 -1.88 -17.33
CA LEU A 99 9.85 -1.08 -17.82
C LEU A 99 10.53 -0.32 -16.68
N VAL A 100 9.74 0.26 -15.77
CA VAL A 100 10.23 0.97 -14.58
C VAL A 100 10.95 0.01 -13.63
N GLU A 101 10.42 -1.19 -13.42
CA GLU A 101 11.05 -2.25 -12.62
C GLU A 101 12.35 -2.74 -13.25
N ALA A 102 12.38 -2.91 -14.57
CA ALA A 102 13.60 -3.25 -15.30
C ALA A 102 14.67 -2.15 -15.19
N LEU A 103 14.28 -0.88 -15.25
CA LEU A 103 15.18 0.26 -14.99
C LEU A 103 15.71 0.22 -13.56
N HIS A 104 14.84 -0.01 -12.57
CA HIS A 104 15.24 -0.13 -11.16
C HIS A 104 16.20 -1.28 -10.91
N ALA A 105 16.00 -2.42 -11.59
CA ALA A 105 16.82 -3.62 -11.48
C ALA A 105 18.27 -3.43 -11.95
N ARG A 106 18.56 -2.44 -12.82
CA ARG A 106 19.93 -2.08 -13.21
C ARG A 106 20.80 -1.65 -12.02
N GLY A 107 20.16 -1.21 -10.93
CA GLY A 107 20.84 -0.74 -9.73
C GLY A 107 21.51 0.62 -9.92
N LYS A 108 21.91 1.24 -8.81
CA LYS A 108 22.40 2.64 -8.77
C LYS A 108 23.52 2.93 -9.77
N ARG A 109 24.49 2.02 -9.89
CA ARG A 109 25.66 2.19 -10.77
C ARG A 109 25.35 1.96 -12.26
N GLY A 110 24.18 1.41 -12.59
CA GLY A 110 23.75 1.10 -13.96
C GLY A 110 22.77 2.12 -14.53
N LEU A 111 22.52 3.22 -13.83
CA LEU A 111 21.63 4.29 -14.29
C LEU A 111 22.47 5.35 -15.04
N PRO A 112 22.13 5.67 -16.30
CA PRO A 112 22.84 6.70 -17.04
C PRO A 112 22.60 8.08 -16.42
N PRO A 113 23.52 9.05 -16.62
CA PRO A 113 23.24 10.44 -16.31
C PRO A 113 22.05 10.90 -17.16
N GLY A 114 21.10 11.59 -16.54
CA GLY A 114 19.94 12.13 -17.25
C GLY A 114 20.36 13.19 -18.26
N THR A 115 19.74 13.16 -19.44
CA THR A 115 19.98 14.13 -20.52
C THR A 115 18.89 15.19 -20.59
N ILE A 116 17.75 14.93 -19.98
CA ILE A 116 16.62 15.86 -19.92
C ILE A 116 16.91 17.00 -18.96
N GLN A 117 16.79 18.22 -19.45
CA GLN A 117 16.91 19.43 -18.63
C GLN A 117 15.62 19.63 -17.85
N LEU A 118 15.75 19.80 -16.55
CA LEU A 118 14.62 19.92 -15.64
C LEU A 118 14.66 21.28 -14.93
N PRO A 119 13.53 21.99 -14.80
CA PRO A 119 13.50 23.26 -14.08
C PRO A 119 13.96 23.06 -12.63
N PRO A 120 14.70 23.98 -11.98
CA PRO A 120 15.25 23.73 -10.66
C PRO A 120 14.16 23.40 -9.62
N ASP A 121 14.35 22.31 -8.87
CA ASP A 121 13.46 21.98 -7.75
C ASP A 121 13.93 22.71 -6.50
N ARG A 122 13.08 23.57 -5.93
CA ARG A 122 13.41 24.32 -4.71
C ARG A 122 13.24 23.48 -3.44
N THR A 123 12.72 22.25 -3.54
CA THR A 123 12.45 21.39 -2.39
C THR A 123 13.57 20.36 -2.17
N ARG A 124 13.92 20.11 -0.91
CA ARG A 124 14.82 18.99 -0.56
C ARG A 124 14.14 17.67 -0.87
N ARG A 125 14.43 17.11 -2.05
CA ARG A 125 13.96 15.80 -2.47
C ARG A 125 14.99 14.71 -2.24
N LEU A 126 14.51 13.49 -2.23
CA LEU A 126 15.39 12.32 -2.29
C LEU A 126 16.06 12.31 -3.66
N GLY A 127 17.33 11.89 -3.71
CA GLY A 127 17.99 11.64 -4.98
C GLY A 127 17.15 10.71 -5.88
N PRO A 128 17.21 10.91 -7.21
CA PRO A 128 16.29 10.28 -8.16
C PRO A 128 16.29 8.75 -8.06
N GLU A 129 17.45 8.12 -7.90
CA GLU A 129 17.57 6.67 -7.69
C GLU A 129 16.82 6.18 -6.46
N ARG A 130 16.92 6.94 -5.35
CA ARG A 130 16.24 6.60 -4.10
C ARG A 130 14.74 6.79 -4.24
N ARG A 131 14.32 7.79 -5.01
CA ARG A 131 12.90 8.01 -5.32
C ARG A 131 12.35 6.87 -6.18
N LEU A 132 13.04 6.48 -7.24
CA LEU A 132 12.71 5.32 -8.07
C LEU A 132 12.60 4.04 -7.24
N HIS A 133 13.57 3.79 -6.36
CA HIS A 133 13.51 2.64 -5.44
C HIS A 133 12.27 2.68 -4.54
N LYS A 134 11.90 3.86 -4.01
CA LYS A 134 10.70 3.99 -3.18
C LYS A 134 9.41 3.75 -3.97
N ILE A 135 9.35 4.20 -5.22
CA ILE A 135 8.22 3.96 -6.13
C ILE A 135 8.04 2.45 -6.32
N CYS A 136 9.09 1.74 -6.74
CA CYS A 136 9.04 0.30 -6.98
C CYS A 136 8.72 -0.47 -5.69
N LYS A 137 9.36 -0.10 -4.57
CA LYS A 137 9.08 -0.71 -3.26
C LYS A 137 7.66 -0.47 -2.78
N GLY A 138 7.07 0.69 -3.08
CA GLY A 138 5.69 1.04 -2.76
C GLY A 138 4.71 0.07 -3.41
N ARG A 139 4.83 -0.14 -4.73
CA ARG A 139 4.00 -1.10 -5.47
C ARG A 139 4.12 -2.52 -4.94
N LEU A 140 5.34 -3.01 -4.76
CA LEU A 140 5.57 -4.36 -4.20
C LEU A 140 4.91 -4.52 -2.83
N THR A 141 4.94 -3.47 -2.00
CA THR A 141 4.30 -3.50 -0.68
C THR A 141 2.78 -3.52 -0.78
N HIS A 142 2.21 -2.78 -1.74
CA HIS A 142 0.78 -2.75 -2.01
C HIS A 142 0.29 -4.12 -2.53
N ALA A 143 0.90 -4.63 -3.60
CA ALA A 143 0.53 -5.93 -4.18
C ALA A 143 0.62 -7.07 -3.14
N ARG A 144 1.70 -7.11 -2.34
CA ARG A 144 1.83 -8.07 -1.23
C ARG A 144 0.75 -7.88 -0.17
N SER A 145 0.39 -6.64 0.14
CA SER A 145 -0.66 -6.33 1.12
C SER A 145 -2.02 -6.82 0.64
N ASP A 146 -2.33 -6.65 -0.64
CA ASP A 146 -3.60 -7.07 -1.25
C ASP A 146 -3.68 -8.60 -1.32
N ALA A 147 -2.62 -9.26 -1.78
CA ALA A 147 -2.52 -10.72 -1.77
C ALA A 147 -2.69 -11.28 -0.35
N ALA A 148 -2.03 -10.68 0.64
CA ALA A 148 -2.18 -11.07 2.04
C ALA A 148 -3.59 -10.84 2.58
N HIS A 149 -4.33 -9.85 2.09
CA HIS A 149 -5.68 -9.55 2.56
C HIS A 149 -6.65 -10.71 2.26
N VAL A 150 -6.50 -11.38 1.12
CA VAL A 150 -7.32 -12.53 0.71
C VAL A 150 -7.26 -13.66 1.74
N HIS A 151 -6.07 -13.91 2.31
CA HIS A 151 -5.83 -15.01 3.26
C HIS A 151 -5.99 -14.60 4.73
N LEU A 152 -6.33 -13.35 5.01
CA LEU A 152 -6.31 -12.80 6.36
C LEU A 152 -7.28 -13.49 7.31
N ARG A 153 -8.49 -13.81 6.84
CA ARG A 153 -9.50 -14.53 7.63
C ARG A 153 -9.04 -15.95 8.00
N GLN A 154 -8.49 -16.68 7.04
CA GLN A 154 -7.98 -18.04 7.26
C GLN A 154 -6.79 -18.04 8.22
N ALA A 155 -5.88 -17.08 8.07
CA ALA A 155 -4.74 -16.93 8.96
C ALA A 155 -5.15 -16.59 10.41
N LEU A 156 -6.21 -15.80 10.61
CA LEU A 156 -6.77 -15.53 11.94
C LEU A 156 -7.36 -16.79 12.58
N ALA A 157 -8.19 -17.54 11.85
CA ALA A 157 -8.78 -18.79 12.33
C ALA A 157 -7.71 -19.82 12.72
N TRP A 158 -6.65 -19.93 11.92
CA TRP A 158 -5.51 -20.80 12.24
C TRP A 158 -4.80 -20.36 13.53
N LEU A 159 -4.55 -19.06 13.71
CA LEU A 159 -3.93 -18.55 14.94
C LEU A 159 -4.79 -18.79 16.18
N GLU A 160 -6.11 -18.67 16.06
CA GLU A 160 -7.06 -19.00 17.13
C GLU A 160 -7.00 -20.48 17.50
N ALA A 161 -6.97 -21.37 16.50
CA ALA A 161 -6.79 -22.81 16.72
C ALA A 161 -5.45 -23.13 17.41
N GLN A 162 -4.35 -22.49 16.98
CA GLN A 162 -3.05 -22.65 17.65
C GLN A 162 -3.10 -22.18 19.10
N SER A 163 -3.77 -21.05 19.37
CA SER A 163 -3.94 -20.52 20.73
C SER A 163 -4.79 -21.45 21.61
N ALA A 164 -5.85 -22.05 21.07
CA ALA A 164 -6.69 -23.02 21.76
C ALA A 164 -5.91 -24.29 22.14
N ASN A 165 -4.93 -24.67 21.33
CA ASN A 165 -4.00 -25.77 21.59
C ASN A 165 -2.85 -25.39 22.55
N GLY A 166 -2.93 -24.24 23.22
CA GLY A 166 -1.94 -23.78 24.19
C GLY A 166 -0.67 -23.18 23.56
N ARG A 167 -0.60 -23.02 22.24
CA ARG A 167 0.56 -22.43 21.56
C ARG A 167 0.50 -20.92 21.60
N GLN A 168 1.48 -20.28 22.25
CA GLN A 168 1.60 -18.82 22.23
C GLN A 168 2.14 -18.33 20.88
N THR A 169 1.31 -17.60 20.14
CA THR A 169 1.69 -16.94 18.89
C THR A 169 2.08 -15.49 19.17
N PHE A 170 3.39 -15.25 19.35
CA PHE A 170 3.93 -13.91 19.63
C PHE A 170 3.86 -13.02 18.37
N LEU A 171 2.71 -12.42 18.11
CA LEU A 171 2.56 -11.38 17.08
C LEU A 171 3.01 -10.00 17.58
N SER A 172 2.72 -9.71 18.84
CA SER A 172 3.10 -8.49 19.53
C SER A 172 4.51 -8.63 20.13
N GLY A 173 5.39 -7.67 19.86
CA GLY A 173 6.76 -7.67 20.40
C GLY A 173 7.78 -8.57 19.67
N ALA A 174 7.36 -9.52 18.83
CA ALA A 174 8.28 -10.37 18.07
C ALA A 174 9.27 -9.55 17.21
N LYS A 175 10.57 -9.82 17.41
CA LYS A 175 11.69 -9.27 16.64
C LYS A 175 12.00 -10.17 15.43
N GLY A 176 12.85 -9.67 14.52
CA GLY A 176 12.98 -10.16 13.14
C GLY A 176 12.96 -11.68 12.91
N GLN A 177 13.62 -12.48 13.75
CA GLN A 177 13.66 -13.93 13.61
C GLN A 177 12.31 -14.60 13.87
N ALA A 178 11.61 -14.22 14.95
CA ALA A 178 10.30 -14.77 15.29
C ALA A 178 9.25 -14.46 14.22
N ARG A 179 9.30 -13.26 13.60
CA ARG A 179 8.42 -12.92 12.47
C ARG A 179 8.71 -13.76 11.22
N ARG A 180 9.98 -14.08 10.99
CA ARG A 180 10.37 -14.94 9.85
C ARG A 180 9.88 -16.37 10.07
N ALA A 181 10.00 -16.90 11.29
CA ALA A 181 9.49 -18.23 11.63
C ALA A 181 7.97 -18.31 11.43
N LEU A 182 7.22 -17.34 11.97
CA LEU A 182 5.78 -17.27 11.79
C LEU A 182 5.38 -17.15 10.31
N ALA A 183 6.12 -16.37 9.51
CA ALA A 183 5.88 -16.29 8.08
C ALA A 183 6.08 -17.64 7.38
N VAL A 184 7.06 -18.46 7.80
CA VAL A 184 7.27 -19.80 7.24
C VAL A 184 6.10 -20.73 7.61
N GLU A 185 5.62 -20.67 8.85
CA GLU A 185 4.47 -21.47 9.29
C GLU A 185 3.20 -21.10 8.51
N LEU A 186 2.91 -19.80 8.39
CA LEU A 186 1.77 -19.32 7.59
C LEU A 186 1.91 -19.64 6.11
N GLN A 187 3.14 -19.66 5.58
CA GLN A 187 3.40 -20.05 4.20
C GLN A 187 3.02 -21.51 3.97
N GLN A 188 3.44 -22.41 4.86
CA GLN A 188 3.15 -23.84 4.79
C GLN A 188 1.66 -24.12 4.94
N GLU A 189 1.02 -23.49 5.93
CA GLU A 189 -0.39 -23.71 6.22
C GLU A 189 -1.32 -23.17 5.13
N MET A 190 -1.06 -21.94 4.66
CA MET A 190 -1.94 -21.28 3.68
C MET A 190 -1.61 -21.65 2.22
N GLY A 191 -0.49 -22.33 1.98
CA GLY A 191 -0.03 -22.66 0.62
C GLY A 191 0.32 -21.43 -0.23
N VAL A 192 0.77 -20.33 0.41
CA VAL A 192 1.06 -19.05 -0.27
C VAL A 192 2.55 -18.87 -0.54
N ASP A 193 2.93 -17.90 -1.36
CA ASP A 193 4.33 -17.53 -1.53
C ASP A 193 4.90 -16.81 -0.29
N ARG A 194 6.24 -16.76 -0.21
CA ARG A 194 6.97 -16.20 0.92
C ARG A 194 6.69 -14.71 1.15
N GLU A 195 6.49 -13.92 0.11
CA GLU A 195 6.18 -12.50 0.26
C GLU A 195 4.76 -12.33 0.78
N THR A 196 3.78 -13.04 0.24
CA THR A 196 2.40 -13.02 0.77
C THR A 196 2.36 -13.39 2.25
N ALA A 197 3.10 -14.43 2.68
CA ALA A 197 3.19 -14.80 4.09
C ALA A 197 3.83 -13.70 4.97
N ARG A 198 4.84 -12.98 4.49
CA ARG A 198 5.42 -11.80 5.19
C ARG A 198 4.40 -10.65 5.28
N GLY A 199 3.59 -10.46 4.24
CA GLY A 199 2.47 -9.52 4.22
C GLY A 199 1.45 -9.85 5.31
N LEU A 200 1.06 -11.13 5.42
CA LEU A 200 0.13 -11.64 6.43
C LEU A 200 0.62 -11.34 7.85
N VAL A 201 1.87 -11.67 8.18
CA VAL A 201 2.45 -11.35 9.51
C VAL A 201 2.36 -9.86 9.82
N THR A 202 2.55 -9.00 8.82
CA THR A 202 2.46 -7.54 8.98
C THR A 202 1.03 -7.10 9.27
N LYS A 203 0.03 -7.62 8.54
CA LYS A 203 -1.40 -7.31 8.74
C LYS A 203 -1.92 -7.82 10.09
N LEU A 204 -1.63 -9.08 10.42
CA LEU A 204 -2.02 -9.69 11.70
C LEU A 204 -1.48 -8.90 12.91
N LYS A 205 -0.23 -8.42 12.80
CA LYS A 205 0.36 -7.55 13.82
C LYS A 205 -0.36 -6.19 13.92
N GLN A 206 -0.78 -5.61 12.80
CA GLN A 206 -1.51 -4.33 12.82
C GLN A 206 -2.88 -4.48 13.48
N MET A 207 -3.59 -5.58 13.19
CA MET A 207 -4.91 -5.85 13.77
C MET A 207 -4.87 -6.11 15.27
N ARG A 208 -3.87 -6.85 15.77
CA ARG A 208 -3.73 -7.14 17.22
C ARG A 208 -3.17 -5.98 18.06
N LYS A 209 -2.81 -4.86 17.43
CA LYS A 209 -2.41 -3.64 18.13
C LYS A 209 -3.60 -2.74 18.48
N VAL A 210 -4.76 -3.03 17.90
CA VAL A 210 -6.07 -2.51 18.30
C VAL A 210 -6.60 -3.45 19.37
#